data_AF-E0S5D5-F1
#
_entry.id   AF-E0S5D5-F1
#
_cell.length_a   1.000
_cell.length_b   1.000
_cell.length_c   1.000
_cell.angle_alpha   90.00
_cell.angle_beta   90.00
_cell.angle_gamma   90.00
#
_symmetry.space_group_name_H-M   'P 1'
#
loop_
_entity.id
_entity.type
_entity.pdbx_description
1 polymer ?
#
loop_
_entity_poly.entity_id
_entity_poly.type
_entity_poly.pdbx_seq_one_letter_code
_entity_poly.pdbx_strand_id
1 'polypeptide(L)'
;MVGKALMFTNTDDIKLSDILFGSDVETIRCEKASGRKEDEKNIWKRNVKHYKILSIDQISALEDFFISRQQPITKTNIKHASKILRIPYQRSVNYLYNKYKRAQESADDFYQKCIHEFGLIMQNIDKSWDSYLRGCRVYNTPRDNRN
;
A
#
# COMPACT_ATOMS: atom_id res chain seq x y z
N MET A 1 -7.55 2.50 -43.23
CA MET A 1 -6.95 1.64 -42.19
C MET A 1 -6.35 2.55 -41.12
N VAL A 2 -7.01 2.62 -39.95
CA VAL A 2 -6.50 2.24 -38.61
C VAL A 2 -5.36 3.17 -38.12
N GLY A 3 -5.45 3.92 -37.03
CA GLY A 3 -6.45 3.92 -35.96
C GLY A 3 -6.46 5.26 -35.20
N LYS A 4 -7.64 5.58 -34.66
CA LYS A 4 -7.87 6.69 -33.74
C LYS A 4 -7.00 6.51 -32.50
N ALA A 5 -6.20 7.52 -32.18
CA ALA A 5 -5.67 7.69 -30.83
C ALA A 5 -6.86 7.84 -29.87
N LEU A 6 -7.08 6.84 -29.02
CA LEU A 6 -7.96 6.95 -27.87
C LEU A 6 -7.22 7.83 -26.84
N MET A 7 -7.57 9.11 -26.88
CA MET A 7 -7.37 10.04 -25.77
C MET A 7 -8.11 9.47 -24.55
N PHE A 8 -7.39 8.93 -23.57
CA PHE A 8 -7.96 8.67 -22.25
C PHE A 8 -8.09 10.00 -21.51
N THR A 9 -9.17 10.72 -21.79
CA THR A 9 -9.63 11.85 -20.99
C THR A 9 -10.42 11.32 -19.79
N ASN A 10 -10.04 11.78 -18.59
CA ASN A 10 -10.77 11.81 -17.33
C ASN A 10 -11.45 10.52 -16.83
N THR A 11 -10.79 9.86 -15.89
CA THR A 11 -11.47 9.41 -14.67
C THR A 11 -10.70 9.95 -13.48
N ASP A 12 -11.40 10.68 -12.62
CA ASP A 12 -10.94 11.28 -11.37
C ASP A 12 -10.39 10.21 -10.40
N ASP A 13 -9.16 9.77 -10.62
CA ASP A 13 -8.40 8.99 -9.65
C ASP A 13 -7.94 9.95 -8.55
N ILE A 14 -8.85 10.23 -7.61
CA ILE A 14 -8.54 10.90 -6.36
C ILE A 14 -7.50 10.03 -5.65
N LYS A 15 -6.25 10.51 -5.59
CA LYS A 15 -5.22 9.87 -4.78
C LYS A 15 -5.71 9.87 -3.33
N LEU A 16 -5.60 8.73 -2.65
CA LEU A 16 -6.01 8.56 -1.25
C LEU A 16 -5.31 9.53 -0.28
N SER A 17 -4.22 10.17 -0.72
CA SER A 17 -3.58 11.30 -0.02
C SER A 17 -4.47 12.54 0.07
N ASP A 18 -5.32 12.77 -0.93
CA ASP A 18 -6.06 14.04 -1.08
C ASP A 18 -7.35 14.05 -0.24
N ILE A 19 -7.77 12.89 0.27
CA ILE A 19 -8.93 12.72 1.16
C ILE A 19 -8.55 12.91 2.63
N LEU A 20 -7.27 12.86 2.99
CA LEU A 20 -6.84 12.99 4.39
C LEU A 20 -6.89 14.43 4.93
N PHE A 21 -7.09 15.45 4.08
CA PHE A 21 -7.14 16.86 4.51
C PHE A 21 -8.26 17.72 3.89
N GLY A 22 -9.25 17.11 3.22
CA GLY A 22 -10.41 17.83 2.67
C GLY A 22 -11.55 17.99 3.67
N SER A 23 -11.59 19.17 4.31
CA SER A 23 -12.73 19.83 4.99
C SER A 23 -14.11 19.19 4.81
N ASP A 24 -14.74 18.78 5.93
CA ASP A 24 -16.14 19.09 6.26
C ASP A 24 -16.36 18.95 7.77
N VAL A 25 -16.05 20.05 8.48
CA VAL A 25 -16.54 20.30 9.84
C VAL A 25 -17.94 20.90 9.70
N GLU A 26 -18.94 20.06 9.48
CA GLU A 26 -20.34 20.48 9.63
C GLU A 26 -20.82 20.24 11.07
N THR A 27 -20.88 21.36 11.79
CA THR A 27 -21.69 21.68 12.97
C THR A 27 -22.78 20.67 13.37
N ILE A 28 -22.54 19.91 14.44
CA ILE A 28 -23.61 19.28 15.22
C ILE A 28 -24.05 20.26 16.31
N ARG A 29 -25.27 20.79 16.15
CA ARG A 29 -25.98 21.55 17.19
C ARG A 29 -26.07 20.73 18.48
N CYS A 30 -25.54 21.29 19.56
CA CYS A 30 -25.62 20.75 20.90
C CYS A 30 -27.02 21.03 21.49
N GLU A 31 -27.91 20.03 21.45
CA GLU A 31 -29.11 20.03 22.29
C GLU A 31 -28.81 19.41 23.66
N LYS A 32 -29.39 20.03 24.68
CA LYS A 32 -29.01 19.94 26.09
C LYS A 32 -29.28 18.57 26.73
N ALA A 33 -28.28 18.16 27.51
CA ALA A 33 -28.26 17.25 28.65
C ALA A 33 -29.59 16.80 29.29
N SER A 34 -29.79 15.48 29.38
CA SER A 34 -30.08 14.78 30.65
C SER A 34 -29.79 13.27 30.49
N GLY A 35 -29.14 12.63 31.47
CA GLY A 35 -28.87 11.18 31.46
C GLY A 35 -27.41 10.74 31.62
N ARG A 36 -26.49 11.61 32.05
CA ARG A 36 -25.09 11.22 32.31
C ARG A 36 -24.98 10.41 33.61
N LYS A 37 -25.06 9.08 33.53
CA LYS A 37 -24.34 8.12 34.42
C LYS A 37 -24.61 6.64 34.09
N GLU A 38 -25.67 6.31 33.36
CA GLU A 38 -25.98 4.91 33.02
C GLU A 38 -25.48 4.48 31.63
N ASP A 39 -25.23 5.44 30.75
CA ASP A 39 -24.76 5.17 29.38
C ASP A 39 -23.28 4.79 29.29
N GLU A 40 -22.40 5.31 30.15
CA GLU A 40 -20.96 4.99 30.10
C GLU A 40 -20.66 3.50 30.35
N LYS A 41 -21.46 2.85 31.21
CA LYS A 41 -21.28 1.43 31.55
C LYS A 41 -21.65 0.48 30.41
N ASN A 42 -22.32 0.97 29.36
CA ASN A 42 -22.75 0.20 28.20
C ASN A 42 -21.99 0.53 26.90
N ILE A 43 -21.18 1.60 26.87
CA ILE A 43 -20.38 1.97 25.70
C ILE A 43 -19.36 0.89 25.37
N TRP A 44 -18.62 0.37 26.36
CA TRP A 44 -17.65 -0.69 26.12
C TRP A 44 -18.31 -2.00 25.64
N LYS A 45 -19.48 -2.37 26.19
CA LYS A 45 -20.25 -3.55 25.74
C LYS A 45 -20.79 -3.38 24.31
N ARG A 46 -21.26 -2.19 23.94
CA ARG A 46 -21.63 -1.86 22.55
C ARG A 46 -20.41 -1.95 21.64
N ASN A 47 -19.28 -1.38 22.03
CA ASN A 47 -18.05 -1.41 21.25
C ASN A 47 -17.51 -2.83 21.06
N VAL A 48 -17.51 -3.67 22.10
CA VAL A 48 -17.08 -5.08 22.01
C VAL A 48 -17.99 -5.91 21.08
N LYS A 49 -19.30 -5.63 21.03
CA LYS A 49 -20.21 -6.25 20.04
C LYS A 49 -19.86 -5.86 18.59
N HIS A 50 -19.30 -4.67 18.38
CA HIS A 50 -18.80 -4.24 17.07
C HIS A 50 -17.44 -4.89 16.71
N TYR A 51 -16.59 -5.18 17.71
CA TYR A 51 -15.28 -5.87 17.56
C TYR A 51 -15.34 -7.40 17.66
N LYS A 52 -16.39 -8.06 17.14
CA LYS A 52 -16.27 -9.51 16.88
C LYS A 52 -15.33 -9.71 15.69
N ILE A 53 -14.10 -10.12 15.96
CA ILE A 53 -13.09 -10.54 14.99
C ILE A 53 -13.72 -11.58 14.04
N LEU A 54 -13.31 -11.61 12.76
CA LEU A 54 -13.75 -12.65 11.84
C LEU A 54 -13.38 -14.03 12.39
N SER A 55 -14.29 -15.01 12.27
CA SER A 55 -13.92 -16.39 12.57
C SER A 55 -12.93 -16.93 11.55
N ILE A 56 -12.26 -18.04 11.87
CA ILE A 56 -11.31 -18.70 10.96
C ILE A 56 -12.01 -19.06 9.65
N ASP A 57 -13.20 -19.66 9.70
CA ASP A 57 -13.94 -20.03 8.49
C ASP A 57 -14.32 -18.80 7.63
N GLN A 58 -14.64 -17.67 8.28
CA GLN A 58 -14.93 -16.42 7.57
C GLN A 58 -13.68 -15.84 6.91
N ILE A 59 -12.52 -15.98 7.54
CA ILE A 59 -11.24 -15.59 6.97
C ILE A 59 -10.93 -16.47 5.77
N SER A 60 -10.97 -17.79 5.91
CA SER A 60 -10.71 -18.73 4.81
C SER A 60 -11.65 -18.48 3.63
N ALA A 61 -12.95 -18.36 3.86
CA ALA A 61 -13.91 -18.08 2.79
C ALA A 61 -13.65 -16.73 2.09
N LEU A 62 -13.24 -15.71 2.85
CA LEU A 62 -12.91 -14.40 2.30
C LEU A 62 -11.63 -14.46 1.45
N GLU A 63 -10.61 -15.16 1.92
CA GLU A 63 -9.35 -15.34 1.19
C GLU A 63 -9.54 -16.16 -0.08
N ASP A 64 -10.22 -17.30 0.03
CA ASP A 64 -10.52 -18.18 -1.10
C ASP A 64 -11.31 -17.44 -2.18
N PHE A 65 -12.22 -16.52 -1.79
CA PHE A 65 -12.96 -15.70 -2.74
C PHE A 65 -12.03 -14.82 -3.59
N PHE A 66 -11.04 -14.16 -2.97
CA PHE A 66 -10.10 -13.30 -3.68
C PHE A 66 -9.05 -14.09 -4.47
N ILE A 67 -8.58 -15.21 -3.93
CA ILE A 67 -7.59 -16.09 -4.57
C ILE A 67 -8.20 -16.77 -5.79
N SER A 68 -9.35 -17.43 -5.65
CA SER A 68 -9.98 -18.21 -6.73
C SER A 68 -10.42 -17.33 -7.90
N ARG A 69 -10.83 -16.09 -7.64
CA ARG A 69 -11.30 -15.15 -8.66
C ARG A 69 -10.23 -14.19 -9.16
N GLN A 70 -9.01 -14.28 -8.61
CA GLN A 70 -7.90 -13.36 -8.89
C GLN A 70 -8.32 -11.88 -8.85
N GLN A 71 -9.22 -11.52 -7.93
CA GLN A 71 -9.75 -10.16 -7.87
C GLN A 71 -8.81 -9.26 -7.07
N PRO A 72 -8.57 -8.01 -7.53
CA PRO A 72 -7.81 -7.06 -6.75
C PRO A 72 -8.58 -6.65 -5.49
N ILE A 73 -7.85 -6.36 -4.42
CA ILE A 73 -8.45 -5.99 -3.14
C ILE A 73 -8.76 -4.50 -3.14
N THR A 74 -9.94 -4.18 -3.64
CA THR A 74 -10.51 -2.83 -3.70
C THR A 74 -11.76 -2.75 -2.81
N LYS A 75 -12.14 -1.54 -2.36
CA LYS A 75 -13.36 -1.35 -1.55
C LYS A 75 -14.61 -1.92 -2.22
N THR A 76 -14.71 -1.78 -3.54
CA THR A 76 -15.82 -2.31 -4.34
C THR A 76 -15.84 -3.84 -4.33
N ASN A 77 -14.70 -4.49 -4.54
CA ASN A 77 -14.59 -5.94 -4.53
C ASN A 77 -14.78 -6.53 -3.13
N ILE A 78 -14.30 -5.86 -2.08
CA ILE A 78 -14.57 -6.25 -0.70
C ILE A 78 -16.06 -6.14 -0.40
N LYS A 79 -16.74 -5.06 -0.82
CA LYS A 79 -18.19 -4.90 -0.65
C LYS A 79 -18.96 -6.01 -1.36
N HIS A 80 -18.50 -6.42 -2.54
CA HIS A 80 -19.07 -7.53 -3.28
C HIS A 80 -18.85 -8.88 -2.58
N ALA A 81 -17.62 -9.19 -2.16
CA ALA A 81 -17.27 -10.39 -1.41
C ALA A 81 -18.08 -10.50 -0.10
N SER A 82 -18.17 -9.40 0.66
CA SER A 82 -18.93 -9.33 1.91
C SER A 82 -20.42 -9.63 1.71
N LYS A 83 -21.02 -9.17 0.60
CA LYS A 83 -22.41 -9.49 0.26
C LYS A 83 -22.59 -10.97 -0.08
N ILE A 84 -21.71 -11.52 -0.91
CA ILE A 84 -21.79 -12.93 -1.35
C ILE A 84 -21.60 -13.88 -0.17
N LEU A 85 -20.57 -13.64 0.63
CA LEU A 85 -20.19 -14.51 1.75
C LEU A 85 -21.02 -14.23 3.02
N ARG A 86 -21.89 -13.21 2.99
CA ARG A 86 -22.67 -12.73 4.15
C ARG A 86 -21.78 -12.38 5.35
N ILE A 87 -20.59 -11.86 5.07
CA ILE A 87 -19.63 -11.41 6.08
C ILE A 87 -19.77 -9.89 6.26
N PRO A 88 -19.72 -9.34 7.49
CA PRO A 88 -19.82 -7.89 7.70
C PRO A 88 -18.71 -7.13 6.98
N TYR A 89 -19.09 -6.19 6.10
CA TYR A 89 -18.17 -5.42 5.25
C TYR A 89 -17.03 -4.75 6.03
N GLN A 90 -17.36 -4.03 7.11
CA GLN A 90 -16.36 -3.33 7.91
C GLN A 90 -15.28 -4.27 8.48
N ARG A 91 -15.66 -5.53 8.77
CA ARG A 91 -14.73 -6.53 9.30
C ARG A 91 -13.85 -7.11 8.20
N SER A 92 -14.42 -7.37 7.02
CA SER A 92 -13.65 -7.77 5.83
C SER A 92 -12.62 -6.70 5.47
N VAL A 93 -13.01 -5.41 5.48
CA VAL A 93 -12.10 -4.29 5.23
C VAL A 93 -10.99 -4.25 6.27
N ASN A 94 -11.31 -4.26 7.57
CA ASN A 94 -10.30 -4.19 8.62
C ASN A 94 -9.32 -5.36 8.57
N TYR A 95 -9.81 -6.58 8.30
CA TYR A 95 -8.98 -7.77 8.18
C TYR A 95 -8.00 -7.66 7.01
N LEU A 96 -8.52 -7.40 5.81
CA LEU A 96 -7.70 -7.31 4.60
C LEU A 96 -6.73 -6.13 4.71
N TYR A 97 -7.18 -4.96 5.16
CA TYR A 97 -6.29 -3.82 5.33
C TYR A 97 -5.13 -4.13 6.29
N ASN A 98 -5.40 -4.75 7.45
CA ASN A 98 -4.34 -5.11 8.40
C ASN A 98 -3.40 -6.19 7.85
N LYS A 99 -3.92 -7.18 7.11
CA LYS A 99 -3.11 -8.24 6.49
C LYS A 99 -2.17 -7.66 5.42
N TYR A 100 -2.72 -6.84 4.52
CA TYR A 100 -1.96 -6.28 3.40
C TYR A 100 -1.03 -5.16 3.84
N LYS A 101 -1.39 -4.36 4.85
CA LYS A 101 -0.50 -3.36 5.44
C LYS A 101 0.79 -4.01 5.95
N ARG A 102 0.69 -5.11 6.71
CA ARG A 102 1.86 -5.86 7.19
C ARG A 102 2.68 -6.47 6.06
N ALA A 103 2.02 -7.01 5.04
CA ALA A 103 2.70 -7.55 3.86
C ALA A 103 3.43 -6.45 3.07
N GLN A 104 2.83 -5.26 2.97
CA GLN A 104 3.41 -4.12 2.26
C GLN A 104 4.58 -3.50 3.01
N GLU A 105 4.50 -3.38 4.34
CA GLU A 105 5.65 -2.96 5.18
C GLU A 105 6.83 -3.94 5.00
N SER A 106 6.57 -5.25 4.99
CA SER A 106 7.62 -6.26 4.75
C SER A 106 8.20 -6.22 3.32
N ALA A 107 7.39 -5.89 2.33
CA ALA A 107 7.82 -5.83 0.94
C ALA A 107 8.62 -4.55 0.66
N ASP A 108 8.23 -3.43 1.26
CA ASP A 108 8.93 -2.15 1.11
C ASP A 108 10.36 -2.25 1.65
N ASP A 109 10.55 -2.87 2.82
CA ASP A 109 11.87 -3.16 3.38
C ASP A 109 12.73 -4.01 2.44
N PHE A 110 12.14 -4.99 1.76
CA PHE A 110 12.82 -5.80 0.76
C PHE A 110 13.21 -4.99 -0.48
N TYR A 111 12.30 -4.18 -1.01
CA TYR A 111 12.58 -3.33 -2.17
C TYR A 111 13.65 -2.28 -1.87
N GLN A 112 13.64 -1.66 -0.69
CA GLN A 112 14.68 -0.72 -0.29
C GLN A 112 16.06 -1.37 -0.22
N LYS A 113 16.15 -2.61 0.29
CA LYS A 113 17.40 -3.39 0.26
C LYS A 113 17.86 -3.67 -1.16
N CYS A 114 16.95 -4.09 -2.04
CA CYS A 114 17.31 -4.32 -3.45
C CYS A 114 17.80 -3.05 -4.14
N ILE A 115 17.14 -1.90 -3.93
CA ILE A 115 17.56 -0.61 -4.47
C ILE A 115 18.96 -0.23 -3.97
N HIS A 116 19.22 -0.43 -2.67
CA HIS A 116 20.53 -0.18 -2.08
C HIS A 116 21.63 -1.04 -2.73
N GLU A 117 21.40 -2.36 -2.85
CA GLU A 117 22.35 -3.29 -3.48
C GLU A 117 22.63 -2.92 -4.95
N PHE A 118 21.60 -2.56 -5.72
CA PHE A 118 21.80 -2.06 -7.09
C PHE A 118 22.63 -0.78 -7.14
N GLY A 119 22.45 0.12 -6.17
CA GLY A 119 23.27 1.31 -6.02
C GLY A 119 24.76 0.97 -5.78
N LEU A 120 25.05 -0.01 -4.93
CA LEU A 120 26.42 -0.48 -4.68
C LEU A 120 27.05 -1.12 -5.92
N ILE A 121 26.27 -1.91 -6.67
CA ILE A 121 26.72 -2.51 -7.93
C ILE A 121 27.12 -1.42 -8.94
N MET A 122 26.28 -0.40 -9.13
CA MET A 122 26.59 0.72 -10.03
C MET A 122 27.89 1.43 -9.62
N GLN A 123 28.07 1.74 -8.34
CA GLN A 123 29.30 2.37 -7.85
C GLN A 123 30.55 1.52 -8.12
N ASN A 124 30.44 0.18 -8.00
CA ASN A 124 31.54 -0.72 -8.27
C ASN A 124 31.86 -0.83 -9.77
N ILE A 125 30.85 -0.77 -10.64
CA ILE A 125 31.04 -0.69 -12.08
C ILE A 125 31.80 0.60 -12.42
N ASP A 126 31.39 1.74 -11.87
CA ASP A 126 32.05 3.03 -12.12
C ASP A 126 33.52 3.03 -11.66
N LYS A 127 33.79 2.48 -10.46
CA LYS A 127 35.18 2.33 -9.95
C LYS A 127 36.04 1.44 -10.85
N SER A 128 35.45 0.37 -11.37
CA SER A 128 36.15 -0.57 -12.26
C SER A 128 36.46 0.09 -13.60
N TRP A 129 35.49 0.85 -14.12
CA TRP A 129 35.64 1.63 -15.34
C TRP A 129 36.73 2.71 -15.21
N ASP A 130 36.74 3.47 -14.11
CA ASP A 130 37.79 4.45 -13.84
C ASP A 130 39.18 3.82 -13.72
N SER A 131 39.26 2.64 -13.12
CA SER A 131 40.52 1.90 -12.99
C SER A 131 41.02 1.41 -14.36
N TYR A 132 40.11 0.96 -15.23
CA TYR A 132 40.42 0.65 -16.61
C TYR A 132 40.95 1.88 -17.37
N LEU A 133 40.23 3.02 -17.30
CA LEU A 133 40.65 4.26 -17.95
C LEU A 133 42.02 4.75 -17.45
N ARG A 134 42.30 4.63 -16.15
CA ARG A 134 43.63 4.92 -15.57
C ARG A 134 44.71 4.01 -16.16
N GLY A 135 44.45 2.71 -16.26
CA GLY A 135 45.36 1.76 -16.91
C GLY A 135 45.66 2.12 -18.36
N CYS A 136 44.63 2.48 -19.14
CA CYS A 136 44.80 2.95 -20.51
C CYS A 136 45.65 4.22 -20.59
N ARG A 137 45.44 5.19 -19.69
CA ARG A 137 46.26 6.40 -19.62
C ARG A 137 47.73 6.08 -19.34
N VAL A 138 48.02 5.20 -18.38
CA VAL A 138 49.38 4.78 -18.04
C VAL A 138 50.08 4.12 -19.23
N TYR A 139 49.37 3.24 -19.95
CA TYR A 139 49.92 2.58 -21.14
C TYR A 139 50.18 3.55 -22.31
N ASN A 140 49.31 4.55 -22.48
CA ASN A 140 49.41 5.54 -23.55
C ASN A 140 50.34 6.72 -23.23
N THR A 141 50.77 6.88 -21.97
CA THR A 141 51.85 7.84 -21.64
C THR A 141 53.12 7.39 -22.35
N PRO A 142 53.72 8.20 -23.23
CA PRO A 142 54.99 7.86 -23.83
C PRO A 142 56.00 7.59 -22.73
N ARG A 143 56.63 6.40 -22.74
CA ARG A 143 57.85 6.19 -21.97
C ARG A 143 58.83 7.21 -22.49
N ASP A 144 59.12 8.23 -21.68
CA ASP A 144 60.15 9.20 -21.98
C ASP A 144 61.48 8.43 -21.99
N ASN A 145 61.90 7.99 -23.18
CA ASN A 145 63.21 7.43 -23.43
C ASN A 145 64.20 8.58 -23.32
N ARG A 146 64.57 8.91 -22.09
CA ARG A 146 65.76 9.72 -21.82
C ARG A 146 66.76 8.85 -21.07
N ASN A 147 67.73 8.39 -21.85
CA ASN A 147 69.09 8.08 -21.41
C ASN A 147 69.67 9.23 -20.60
#